data_AF-A0A920JI64-F1
#
_entry.id   AF-A0A920JI64-F1
#
_cell.length_a   1.000
_cell.length_b   1.000
_cell.length_c   1.000
_cell.angle_alpha   90.00
_cell.angle_beta   90.00
_cell.angle_gamma   90.00
#
_symmetry.space_group_name_H-M   'P 1'
#
loop_
_entity.id
_entity.type
_entity.pdbx_description
1 polymer ?
#
loop_
_entity_poly.entity_id
_entity_poly.type
_entity_poly.pdbx_seq_one_letter_code
_entity_poly.pdbx_strand_id
1 'polypeptide(L)'
;MRTLRLLFFISITISSISATWFDDIPRTITQPDGETFDCFVTGDQYGRRLHDRNDFTIILDPEDGYYYYADRGPDGDLVPTDMRVGLGDPRSIGLEPGYDISQEIYNRNKEFYGHGPTIQY
;
A
#
# COMPACT_ATOMS: atom_id res chain seq x y z
N MET A 1 46.82 -7.75 -22.29
CA MET A 1 46.75 -7.35 -20.86
C MET A 1 46.13 -5.98 -20.58
N ARG A 2 45.72 -5.18 -21.59
CA ARG A 2 45.11 -3.85 -21.36
C ARG A 2 43.59 -3.81 -21.54
N THR A 3 43.06 -4.52 -22.54
CA THR A 3 41.61 -4.57 -22.83
C THR A 3 40.84 -5.46 -21.87
N LEU A 4 41.46 -6.54 -21.37
CA LEU A 4 40.85 -7.46 -20.41
C LEU A 4 40.69 -6.84 -19.00
N ARG A 5 41.50 -5.84 -18.64
CA ARG A 5 41.37 -5.08 -17.38
C ARG A 5 40.19 -4.10 -17.42
N LEU A 6 39.82 -3.60 -18.59
CA LEU A 6 38.66 -2.72 -18.76
C LEU A 6 37.34 -3.48 -18.55
N LEU A 7 37.25 -4.73 -19.00
CA LEU A 7 36.07 -5.58 -18.80
C LEU A 7 35.86 -5.95 -17.33
N PHE A 8 36.94 -6.05 -16.55
CA PHE A 8 36.88 -6.34 -15.12
C PHE A 8 36.34 -5.16 -14.29
N PHE A 9 36.50 -3.92 -14.75
CA PHE A 9 35.91 -2.72 -14.13
C PHE A 9 34.44 -2.48 -14.55
N ILE A 10 33.99 -3.04 -15.68
CA ILE A 10 32.58 -2.99 -16.11
C ILE A 10 31.72 -3.98 -15.30
N SER A 11 32.35 -4.92 -14.58
CA SER A 11 31.72 -5.78 -13.58
C SER A 11 31.44 -5.07 -12.24
N ILE A 12 31.37 -3.73 -12.22
CA ILE A 12 30.79 -2.98 -11.10
C ILE A 12 29.27 -3.07 -11.23
N THR A 13 28.73 -4.15 -10.64
CA THR A 13 27.52 -4.15 -9.81
C THR A 13 26.43 -3.16 -10.24
N ILE A 14 25.64 -3.53 -11.25
CA ILE A 14 24.30 -2.97 -11.40
C ILE A 14 23.44 -3.65 -10.33
N SER A 15 23.46 -3.11 -9.11
CA SER A 15 22.54 -3.51 -8.05
C SER A 15 21.17 -2.93 -8.37
N SER A 16 20.34 -3.68 -9.09
CA SER A 16 18.93 -3.35 -9.25
C SER A 16 18.21 -3.65 -7.93
N ILE A 17 17.96 -2.62 -7.12
CA ILE A 17 17.08 -2.72 -5.95
C ILE A 17 15.65 -2.77 -6.48
N SER A 18 15.06 -3.96 -6.56
CA SER A 18 13.64 -4.12 -6.86
C SER A 18 12.80 -3.85 -5.61
N ALA A 19 11.58 -3.34 -5.81
CA ALA A 19 10.55 -3.41 -4.80
C ALA A 19 10.35 -4.87 -4.36
N THR A 20 10.24 -5.10 -3.05
CA THR A 20 9.85 -6.40 -2.50
C THR A 20 8.34 -6.38 -2.32
N TRP A 21 7.63 -7.17 -3.11
CA TRP A 21 6.19 -7.37 -2.97
C TRP A 21 5.90 -8.28 -1.78
N PHE A 22 5.01 -7.83 -0.91
CA PHE A 22 4.46 -8.61 0.19
C PHE A 22 3.03 -9.01 -0.14
N ASP A 23 2.69 -10.25 0.21
CA ASP A 23 1.39 -10.84 -0.06
C ASP A 23 0.84 -11.41 1.25
N ASP A 24 -0.39 -11.01 1.59
CA ASP A 24 -1.18 -11.49 2.71
C ASP A 24 -0.42 -11.57 4.06
N ILE A 25 0.32 -10.52 4.43
CA ILE A 25 1.05 -10.52 5.71
C ILE A 25 0.06 -10.28 6.86
N PRO A 26 -0.17 -11.25 7.76
CA PRO A 26 -1.22 -11.16 8.76
C PRO A 26 -0.92 -10.09 9.82
N ARG A 27 -1.98 -9.39 10.24
CA ARG A 27 -1.98 -8.36 11.28
C ARG A 27 -3.25 -8.43 12.12
N THR A 28 -3.14 -7.98 13.36
CA THR A 28 -4.28 -7.70 14.24
C THR A 28 -4.19 -6.24 14.63
N ILE A 29 -5.29 -5.50 14.48
CA ILE A 29 -5.38 -4.07 14.77
C ILE A 29 -6.37 -3.86 15.92
N THR A 30 -6.02 -2.98 16.86
CA THR A 30 -6.90 -2.51 17.93
C THR A 30 -7.51 -1.16 17.56
N GLN A 31 -8.83 -1.07 17.62
CA GLN A 31 -9.59 0.16 17.39
C GLN A 31 -9.62 1.06 18.65
N PRO A 32 -10.02 2.34 18.52
CA PRO A 32 -10.13 3.25 19.67
C PRO A 32 -11.04 2.77 20.81
N ASP A 33 -12.09 1.99 20.53
CA ASP A 33 -12.97 1.39 21.55
C ASP A 33 -12.39 0.14 22.21
N GLY A 34 -11.20 -0.31 21.78
CA GLY A 34 -10.55 -1.51 22.27
C GLY A 34 -10.96 -2.81 21.56
N GLU A 35 -11.93 -2.76 20.64
CA GLU A 35 -12.22 -3.90 19.77
C GLU A 35 -11.02 -4.19 18.85
N THR A 36 -10.86 -5.45 18.44
CA THR A 36 -9.78 -5.87 17.55
C THR A 36 -10.31 -6.57 16.31
N PHE A 37 -9.63 -6.41 15.18
CA PHE A 37 -9.88 -7.18 13.98
C PHE A 37 -8.58 -7.70 13.34
N ASP A 38 -8.69 -8.85 12.68
CA ASP A 38 -7.62 -9.44 11.90
C ASP A 38 -7.70 -8.98 10.44
N CYS A 39 -6.54 -8.69 9.85
CA CYS A 39 -6.39 -8.24 8.49
C CYS A 39 -5.05 -8.69 7.91
N PHE A 40 -4.80 -8.31 6.66
CA PHE A 40 -3.58 -8.61 5.93
C PHE A 40 -3.01 -7.33 5.33
N VAL A 41 -1.68 -7.30 5.19
CA VAL A 41 -0.96 -6.27 4.42
C VAL A 41 -0.46 -6.89 3.12
N THR A 42 -0.86 -6.29 2.01
CA THR A 42 -0.41 -6.65 0.66
C THR A 42 0.11 -5.41 -0.07
N GLY A 43 1.20 -5.57 -0.83
CA GLY A 43 1.82 -4.51 -1.63
C GLY A 43 3.32 -4.33 -1.38
N ASP A 44 3.86 -3.18 -1.73
CA ASP A 44 5.27 -2.84 -1.65
C ASP A 44 5.51 -1.44 -1.03
N GLN A 45 6.66 -0.83 -1.30
CA GLN A 45 6.98 0.51 -0.80
C GLN A 45 6.24 1.66 -1.52
N TYR A 46 5.65 1.40 -2.69
CA TYR A 46 4.99 2.41 -3.53
C TYR A 46 3.47 2.34 -3.43
N GLY A 47 2.92 1.16 -3.14
CA GLY A 47 1.51 0.96 -2.81
C GLY A 47 1.36 -0.21 -1.87
N ARG A 48 0.69 0.00 -0.75
CA ARG A 48 0.29 -1.08 0.16
C ARG A 48 -1.11 -0.79 0.70
N ARG A 49 -1.84 -1.85 1.00
CA ARG A 49 -3.15 -1.75 1.62
C ARG A 49 -3.32 -2.75 2.74
N LEU A 50 -4.19 -2.39 3.68
CA LEU A 50 -4.79 -3.36 4.60
C LEU A 50 -6.02 -3.95 3.91
N HIS A 51 -6.28 -5.23 4.11
CA HIS A 51 -7.53 -5.84 3.67
C HIS A 51 -7.95 -7.00 4.56
N ASP A 52 -9.24 -7.34 4.52
CA ASP A 52 -9.74 -8.53 5.19
C ASP A 52 -9.50 -9.82 4.39
N ARG A 53 -9.95 -10.96 4.92
CA ARG A 53 -9.83 -12.28 4.28
C ARG A 53 -10.58 -12.38 2.94
N ASN A 54 -11.56 -11.52 2.71
CA ASN A 54 -12.35 -11.49 1.48
C ASN A 54 -11.84 -10.44 0.50
N ASP A 55 -10.64 -9.90 0.73
CA ASP A 55 -9.97 -8.92 -0.11
C ASP A 55 -10.63 -7.52 -0.13
N PHE A 56 -11.47 -7.20 0.86
CA PHE A 56 -11.98 -5.83 1.01
C PHE A 56 -10.96 -4.96 1.70
N THR A 57 -10.66 -3.83 1.05
CA THR A 57 -9.64 -2.89 1.49
C THR A 57 -10.09 -2.09 2.70
N ILE A 58 -9.16 -1.86 3.62
CA ILE A 58 -9.39 -1.22 4.91
C ILE A 58 -8.51 0.03 4.99
N ILE A 59 -9.07 1.15 5.44
CA ILE A 59 -8.37 2.41 5.62
C ILE A 59 -8.67 3.01 7.00
N LEU A 60 -7.68 3.68 7.58
CA LEU A 60 -7.86 4.49 8.79
C LEU A 60 -8.55 5.79 8.41
N ASP A 61 -9.62 6.14 9.11
CA ASP A 61 -10.12 7.51 9.11
C ASP A 61 -9.33 8.34 10.13
N PRO A 62 -8.58 9.37 9.70
CA PRO A 62 -7.81 10.20 10.60
C PRO A 62 -8.66 11.14 11.47
N GLU A 63 -9.95 11.35 11.13
CA GLU A 63 -10.83 12.24 11.88
C GLU A 63 -11.23 11.63 13.24
N ASP A 64 -11.54 10.33 13.27
CA ASP A 64 -12.00 9.62 14.48
C ASP A 64 -11.05 8.51 14.97
N GLY A 65 -10.09 8.09 14.13
CA GLY A 65 -9.10 7.06 14.45
C GLY A 65 -9.61 5.62 14.27
N TYR A 66 -10.81 5.41 13.75
CA TYR A 66 -11.34 4.08 13.45
C TYR A 66 -10.95 3.60 12.05
N TYR A 67 -11.02 2.28 11.85
CA TYR A 67 -10.78 1.68 10.54
C TYR A 67 -12.10 1.36 9.86
N TYR A 68 -12.20 1.74 8.60
CA TYR A 68 -13.37 1.57 7.76
C TYR A 68 -13.01 0.77 6.51
N TYR A 69 -14.00 0.11 5.93
CA TYR A 69 -13.86 -0.41 4.58
C TYR A 69 -13.77 0.75 3.59
N ALA A 70 -12.84 0.63 2.65
CA ALA A 70 -12.52 1.69 1.69
C ALA A 70 -13.32 1.56 0.40
N ASP A 71 -13.64 2.69 -0.21
CA ASP A 71 -14.12 2.81 -1.58
C ASP A 71 -13.11 3.58 -2.45
N ARG A 72 -13.31 3.55 -3.77
CA ARG A 72 -12.51 4.33 -4.72
C ARG A 72 -12.95 5.79 -4.69
N GLY A 73 -12.01 6.66 -4.33
CA GLY A 73 -12.18 8.09 -4.49
C GLY A 73 -12.18 8.52 -5.97
N PRO A 74 -12.71 9.71 -6.27
CA PRO A 74 -12.80 10.22 -7.64
C PRO A 74 -11.42 10.47 -8.27
N ASP A 75 -10.39 10.70 -7.45
CA ASP A 75 -9.02 10.97 -7.89
C ASP A 75 -8.15 9.71 -7.96
N GLY A 76 -8.79 8.53 -7.83
CA GLY A 76 -8.11 7.23 -7.85
C GLY A 76 -7.41 6.87 -6.54
N ASP A 77 -7.66 7.63 -5.47
CA ASP A 77 -7.30 7.33 -4.10
C ASP A 77 -8.31 6.38 -3.45
N LEU A 78 -8.06 6.03 -2.19
CA LEU A 78 -8.96 5.23 -1.36
C LEU A 78 -9.54 6.14 -0.28
N VAL A 79 -10.86 6.11 -0.12
CA VAL A 79 -11.59 6.91 0.87
C VAL A 79 -12.37 5.98 1.81
N PRO A 80 -12.51 6.32 3.11
CA PRO A 80 -13.33 5.54 4.02
C PRO A 80 -14.81 5.62 3.62
N THR A 81 -15.51 4.50 3.75
CA THR A 81 -16.99 4.47 3.78
C THR A 81 -17.49 4.67 5.21
N ASP A 82 -18.82 4.75 5.38
CA ASP A 82 -19.44 4.75 6.71
C ASP A 82 -19.40 3.37 7.41
N MET A 83 -18.91 2.31 6.76
CA MET A 83 -18.87 0.96 7.33
C MET A 83 -17.56 0.69 8.07
N ARG A 84 -17.62 0.79 9.39
CA ARG A 84 -16.53 0.41 10.29
C ARG A 84 -16.22 -1.08 10.16
N VAL A 85 -14.93 -1.43 10.17
CA VAL A 85 -14.48 -2.81 10.09
C VAL A 85 -15.01 -3.60 11.30
N GLY A 86 -15.50 -4.81 11.04
CA GLY A 86 -16.08 -5.68 12.07
C GLY A 86 -17.58 -5.47 12.34
N LEU A 87 -18.21 -4.43 11.78
CA LEU A 87 -19.64 -4.16 12.01
C LEU A 87 -20.60 -4.68 10.92
N GLY A 88 -20.09 -5.19 9.79
CA GLY A 88 -20.95 -5.66 8.70
C GLY A 88 -20.20 -6.31 7.54
N ASP A 89 -20.95 -6.71 6.51
CA ASP A 89 -20.40 -7.20 5.23
C ASP A 89 -20.31 -6.02 4.22
N PRO A 90 -19.11 -5.66 3.73
CA PRO A 90 -18.90 -4.64 2.70
C PRO A 90 -19.80 -4.79 1.47
N ARG A 91 -20.14 -6.02 1.09
CA ARG A 91 -21.03 -6.29 -0.05
C ARG A 91 -22.41 -5.68 0.12
N SER A 92 -22.86 -5.52 1.36
CA SER A 92 -24.18 -4.96 1.66
C SER A 92 -24.31 -3.47 1.33
N ILE A 93 -23.18 -2.76 1.21
CA ILE A 93 -23.12 -1.35 0.77
C ILE A 93 -22.60 -1.21 -0.67
N GLY A 94 -22.50 -2.33 -1.40
CA GLY A 94 -22.11 -2.34 -2.82
C GLY A 94 -20.61 -2.30 -3.08
N LEU A 95 -19.77 -2.50 -2.06
CA LEU A 95 -18.32 -2.60 -2.27
C LEU A 95 -17.95 -3.89 -3.00
N GLU A 96 -16.95 -3.78 -3.86
CA GLU A 96 -16.28 -4.90 -4.51
C GLU A 96 -14.88 -5.12 -3.88
N PRO A 97 -14.39 -6.36 -3.83
CA PRO A 97 -13.06 -6.64 -3.31
C PRO A 97 -11.95 -6.13 -4.23
N GLY A 98 -10.73 -6.00 -3.70
CA GLY A 98 -9.53 -5.72 -4.48
C GLY A 98 -9.33 -4.24 -4.84
N TYR A 99 -9.97 -3.33 -4.09
CA TYR A 99 -9.72 -1.90 -4.27
C TYR A 99 -8.29 -1.54 -3.87
N ASP A 100 -7.63 -0.76 -4.72
CA ASP A 100 -6.27 -0.30 -4.50
C ASP A 100 -6.13 1.11 -5.09
N ILE A 101 -5.07 1.81 -4.71
CA ILE A 101 -4.72 3.09 -5.31
C ILE A 101 -4.54 2.96 -6.83
N SER A 102 -4.83 4.03 -7.54
CA SER A 102 -4.65 4.05 -8.99
C SER A 102 -3.20 3.89 -9.39
N GLN A 103 -2.98 3.45 -10.64
CA GLN A 103 -1.64 3.37 -11.22
C GLN A 103 -0.94 4.72 -11.23
N GLU A 104 -1.68 5.82 -11.35
CA GLU A 104 -1.13 7.18 -11.29
C GLU A 104 -0.56 7.48 -9.90
N ILE A 105 -1.31 7.20 -8.83
CA ILE A 105 -0.83 7.39 -7.45
C ILE A 105 0.37 6.49 -7.18
N TYR A 106 0.32 5.22 -7.61
CA TYR A 106 1.43 4.29 -7.47
C TYR A 106 2.70 4.82 -8.17
N ASN A 107 2.59 5.31 -9.41
CA ASN A 107 3.72 5.86 -10.15
C ASN A 107 4.26 7.14 -9.51
N ARG A 108 3.37 8.01 -9.03
CA ARG A 108 3.74 9.22 -8.28
C ARG A 108 4.53 8.88 -7.02
N ASN A 109 4.08 7.87 -6.26
CA ASN A 109 4.80 7.38 -5.08
C ASN A 109 6.18 6.82 -5.47
N LYS A 110 6.24 6.05 -6.57
CA LYS A 110 7.50 5.52 -7.10
C LYS A 110 8.50 6.61 -7.49
N GLU A 111 8.04 7.67 -8.14
CA GLU A 111 8.87 8.84 -8.47
C GLU A 111 9.34 9.56 -7.20
N PHE A 112 8.44 9.83 -6.25
CA PHE A 112 8.75 10.50 -5.00
C PHE A 112 9.85 9.76 -4.20
N TYR A 113 9.69 8.45 -4.01
CA TYR A 113 10.66 7.64 -3.29
C TYR A 113 11.93 7.34 -4.12
N GLY A 114 11.88 7.43 -5.44
CA GLY A 114 13.04 7.25 -6.33
C GLY A 114 13.98 8.46 -6.40
N HIS A 115 13.44 9.67 -6.24
CA HIS A 115 14.21 10.91 -6.34
C HIS A 115 14.59 11.53 -4.98
N GLY A 116 13.97 11.09 -3.88
CA GLY A 116 14.11 11.69 -2.55
C GLY A 116 13.47 13.09 -2.49
N PRO A 117 13.10 13.58 -1.30
CA PRO A 117 12.56 14.93 -1.18
C PRO A 117 13.62 15.94 -1.65
N THR A 118 13.29 16.72 -2.68
CA THR A 118 14.11 17.88 -3.05
C THR A 118 13.84 18.95 -1.99
N ILE A 119 14.62 18.92 -0.91
CA ILE A 119 14.56 19.99 0.09
C ILE A 119 15.19 21.23 -0.56
N GLN A 120 14.35 22.15 -1.01
CA GLN A 120 14.78 23.52 -1.30
C GLN A 120 14.98 24.22 0.04
N TYR A 121 16.24 24.50 0.38
CA TYR A 121 16.61 25.43 1.45
C TYR A 121 16.55 26.87 0.95
#